data_AF-A0A8S9C070-F1
#
_entry.id   AF-A0A8S9C070-F1
#
_cell.length_a   1.000
_cell.length_b   1.000
_cell.length_c   1.000
_cell.angle_alpha   90.00
_cell.angle_beta   90.00
_cell.angle_gamma   90.00
#
_symmetry.space_group_name_H-M   'P 1'
#
loop_
_entity.id
_entity.type
_entity.pdbx_description
1 polymer ?
#
loop_
_entity_poly.entity_id
_entity_poly.type
_entity_poly.pdbx_seq_one_letter_code
_entity_poly.pdbx_strand_id
1 'polypeptide(L)'
;MRLLLGLLGLVGFVALVQALPDDALKQIFWNKTVAGDFGAWANYQTAVVFANHSMWIGGMKYQSYSEPLIVKLIIGGHLKFTSWHETPLGFSYPYIFDTKTAPVGFKDPRSSSIPAGATPYHIRFNKEGILTYNGKNKFVGCRNEEMAKLHTFQIWWQGAGPLEGWNCSTPLIFYAGSPSASDYY
;
A
#
# COMPACT_ATOMS: atom_id res chain seq x y z
N MET A 1 53.94 -38.37 -2.07
CA MET A 1 52.68 -38.02 -2.76
C MET A 1 52.03 -36.92 -1.93
N ARG A 2 52.09 -35.67 -2.44
CA ARG A 2 51.58 -34.46 -1.77
C ARG A 2 50.05 -34.52 -1.70
N LEU A 3 49.45 -34.14 -0.57
CA LEU A 3 48.09 -33.62 -0.56
C LEU A 3 48.11 -32.21 0.02
N LEU A 4 47.79 -31.25 -0.84
CA LEU A 4 47.68 -29.83 -0.55
C LEU A 4 46.48 -29.56 0.36
N LEU A 5 46.69 -28.78 1.41
CA LEU A 5 45.65 -27.91 1.97
C LEU A 5 45.41 -26.77 0.96
N GLY A 6 44.19 -26.66 0.45
CA GLY A 6 43.73 -25.55 -0.39
C GLY A 6 42.62 -24.78 0.32
N LEU A 7 42.90 -23.50 0.63
CA LEU A 7 41.93 -22.47 0.97
C LEU A 7 40.85 -22.34 -0.11
N LEU A 8 39.59 -22.30 0.30
CA LEU A 8 38.41 -21.70 -0.37
C LEU A 8 37.40 -21.51 0.78
N GLY A 9 36.86 -20.36 1.11
CA GLY A 9 36.66 -19.10 0.42
C GLY A 9 35.35 -18.56 1.01
N LEU A 10 35.35 -17.33 1.51
CA LEU A 10 34.13 -16.63 1.88
C LEU A 10 33.16 -16.67 0.68
N VAL A 11 32.05 -17.38 0.79
CA VAL A 11 30.96 -17.30 -0.18
C VAL A 11 29.69 -16.93 0.54
N GLY A 12 29.34 -15.66 0.39
CA GLY A 12 27.98 -15.18 0.15
C GLY A 12 26.88 -15.76 1.01
N PHE A 13 26.47 -14.99 2.02
CA PHE A 13 25.10 -15.00 2.53
C PHE A 13 24.16 -14.43 1.45
N VAL A 14 23.99 -15.15 0.34
CA VAL A 14 22.85 -14.99 -0.56
C VAL A 14 21.92 -16.15 -0.20
N ALA A 15 21.12 -15.93 0.84
CA ALA A 15 19.99 -16.80 1.10
C ALA A 15 19.02 -16.69 -0.08
N LEU A 16 19.17 -17.65 -0.98
CA LEU A 16 18.23 -18.06 -2.00
C LEU A 16 16.87 -18.24 -1.33
N VAL A 17 15.96 -17.26 -1.50
CA VAL A 17 14.55 -17.41 -1.10
C VAL A 17 13.93 -18.43 -2.05
N GLN A 18 14.03 -19.70 -1.66
CA GLN A 18 13.31 -20.78 -2.29
C GLN A 18 11.82 -20.66 -1.95
N ALA A 19 11.02 -20.72 -3.02
CA ALA A 19 9.65 -21.24 -3.08
C ALA A 19 8.68 -20.84 -1.95
N LEU A 20 7.73 -19.97 -2.29
CA LEU A 20 6.46 -19.90 -1.55
C LEU A 20 5.45 -20.86 -2.21
N PRO A 21 5.06 -21.95 -1.55
CA PRO A 21 3.75 -22.55 -1.77
C PRO A 21 2.84 -22.37 -0.55
N ASP A 22 1.55 -22.26 -0.87
CA ASP A 22 0.32 -22.44 -0.07
C ASP A 22 -0.16 -21.29 0.84
N ASP A 23 -0.99 -20.42 0.25
CA ASP A 23 -2.44 -20.25 0.50
C ASP A 23 -2.99 -20.10 1.93
N ALA A 24 -2.16 -19.85 2.94
CA ALA A 24 -2.64 -19.34 4.22
C ALA A 24 -2.90 -17.82 4.09
N LEU A 25 -4.11 -17.38 4.44
CA LEU A 25 -4.53 -15.98 4.59
C LEU A 25 -3.53 -15.20 5.47
N LYS A 26 -2.46 -14.67 4.88
CA LYS A 26 -1.56 -13.74 5.54
C LYS A 26 -2.26 -12.39 5.57
N GLN A 27 -2.65 -11.96 6.77
CA GLN A 27 -3.04 -10.57 6.98
C GLN A 27 -1.78 -9.72 6.74
N ILE A 28 -1.84 -8.80 5.77
CA ILE A 28 -0.71 -7.95 5.42
C ILE A 28 -1.02 -6.57 5.94
N PHE A 29 -0.25 -6.14 6.93
CA PHE A 29 -0.36 -4.82 7.51
C PHE A 29 0.62 -3.88 6.81
N TRP A 30 0.17 -2.67 6.50
CA TRP A 30 0.98 -1.62 5.88
C TRP A 30 1.84 -0.96 6.97
N ASN A 31 2.84 -1.67 7.49
CA ASN A 31 3.55 -1.16 8.64
C ASN A 31 5.07 -1.29 8.58
N LYS A 32 5.72 -0.70 7.57
CA LYS A 32 6.97 -0.01 7.93
C LYS A 32 7.53 0.98 6.95
N THR A 33 7.12 1.00 5.69
CA THR A 33 7.71 2.00 4.80
C THR A 33 6.84 2.19 3.59
N VAL A 34 6.24 3.37 3.50
CA VAL A 34 6.00 3.99 2.22
C VAL A 34 7.33 4.63 1.81
N ALA A 35 8.06 4.01 0.88
CA ALA A 35 9.23 4.65 0.30
C ALA A 35 8.74 5.61 -0.79
N GLY A 36 8.96 6.90 -0.60
CA GLY A 36 8.58 7.95 -1.53
C GLY A 36 9.37 9.22 -1.23
N ASP A 37 9.52 10.10 -2.22
CA ASP A 37 10.11 11.42 -1.98
C ASP A 37 9.08 12.32 -1.30
N PHE A 38 9.10 12.29 0.03
CA PHE A 38 8.33 13.20 0.87
C PHE A 38 9.15 14.42 1.31
N GLY A 39 10.36 14.64 0.76
CA GLY A 39 11.26 15.72 1.16
C GLY A 39 11.52 15.77 2.67
N ALA A 40 11.45 16.97 3.26
CA ALA A 40 11.63 17.22 4.70
C ALA A 40 10.63 16.47 5.61
N TRP A 41 9.63 15.78 5.03
CA TRP A 41 8.53 15.15 5.75
C TRP A 41 8.73 13.64 5.96
N ALA A 42 9.91 13.09 5.62
CA ALA A 42 10.26 11.68 5.81
C ALA A 42 10.18 11.19 7.28
N ASN A 43 10.18 12.11 8.25
CA ASN A 43 10.09 11.81 9.68
C ASN A 43 8.65 11.61 10.19
N TYR A 44 7.63 11.90 9.39
CA TYR A 44 6.23 11.63 9.77
C TYR A 44 5.93 10.15 9.58
N GLN A 45 5.34 9.51 10.60
CA GLN A 45 4.94 8.10 10.57
C GLN A 45 4.23 7.78 9.24
N THR A 46 4.83 6.88 8.46
CA THR A 46 4.40 6.49 7.11
C THR A 46 3.29 5.43 7.12
N ALA A 47 2.57 5.29 8.23
CA ALA A 47 1.45 4.38 8.33
C ALA A 47 0.32 4.83 7.39
N VAL A 48 -0.20 3.88 6.62
CA VAL A 48 -1.34 4.14 5.74
C VAL A 48 -2.63 4.04 6.56
N VAL A 49 -3.46 5.06 6.49
CA VAL A 49 -4.78 5.09 7.12
C VAL A 49 -5.88 5.10 6.09
N PHE A 50 -7.01 4.51 6.46
CA PHE A 50 -8.26 4.60 5.75
C PHE A 50 -9.05 5.80 6.31
N ALA A 51 -9.57 6.63 5.41
CA ALA A 51 -10.46 7.73 5.76
C ALA A 51 -11.26 8.16 4.52
N ASN A 52 -12.55 8.47 4.69
CA ASN A 52 -13.44 8.94 3.61
C ASN A 52 -13.35 8.07 2.34
N HIS A 53 -13.42 6.75 2.49
CA HIS A 53 -13.32 5.78 1.37
C HIS A 53 -12.02 5.85 0.55
N SER A 54 -10.92 6.32 1.14
CA SER A 54 -9.63 6.44 0.46
C SER A 54 -8.45 6.11 1.39
N MET A 55 -7.25 6.01 0.81
CA MET A 55 -6.00 5.74 1.53
C MET A 55 -5.20 7.03 1.72
N TRP A 56 -4.63 7.21 2.89
CA TRP A 56 -3.91 8.43 3.27
C TRP A 56 -2.66 8.11 4.08
N ILE A 57 -1.73 9.07 4.12
CA ILE A 57 -0.55 9.06 4.99
C ILE A 57 -0.37 10.44 5.63
N GLY A 58 0.30 10.47 6.79
CA GLY A 58 0.61 11.70 7.52
C GLY A 58 -0.52 12.11 8.49
N GLY A 59 -0.87 13.39 8.50
CA GLY A 59 -1.77 13.97 9.52
C GLY A 59 -3.22 13.46 9.49
N MET A 60 -3.67 12.78 8.43
CA MET A 60 -5.02 12.20 8.36
C MET A 60 -5.33 11.24 9.51
N LYS A 61 -4.32 10.57 10.07
CA LYS A 61 -4.47 9.64 11.21
C LYS A 61 -5.01 10.30 12.49
N TYR A 62 -4.96 11.62 12.59
CA TYR A 62 -5.47 12.37 13.75
C TYR A 62 -6.96 12.74 13.59
N GLN A 63 -7.59 12.39 12.46
CA GLN A 63 -9.01 12.59 12.27
C GLN A 63 -9.80 11.49 12.97
N SER A 64 -10.91 11.86 13.61
CA SER A 64 -11.72 10.93 14.42
C SER A 64 -12.39 9.82 13.61
N TYR A 65 -12.54 10.00 12.29
CA TYR A 65 -13.08 9.01 11.36
C TYR A 65 -12.01 8.19 10.64
N SER A 66 -10.72 8.45 10.94
CA SER A 66 -9.62 7.71 10.35
C SER A 66 -9.35 6.42 11.13
N GLU A 67 -8.87 5.40 10.44
CA GLU A 67 -8.43 4.15 11.07
C GLU A 67 -7.22 3.57 10.35
N PRO A 68 -6.39 2.76 11.04
CA PRO A 68 -5.30 2.04 10.39
C PRO A 68 -5.82 1.20 9.21
N LEU A 69 -5.25 1.39 8.02
CA LEU A 69 -5.61 0.58 6.87
C LEU A 69 -4.92 -0.77 6.99
N ILE A 70 -5.66 -1.79 7.41
CA ILE A 70 -5.16 -3.14 7.62
C ILE A 70 -5.80 -4.07 6.57
N VAL A 71 -5.03 -4.45 5.55
CA VAL A 71 -5.59 -5.27 4.46
C VAL A 71 -5.33 -6.76 4.69
N LYS A 72 -6.30 -7.57 4.31
CA LYS A 72 -6.14 -9.02 4.22
C LYS A 72 -5.94 -9.37 2.75
N LEU A 73 -4.92 -10.16 2.45
CA LEU A 73 -4.87 -10.87 1.18
C LEU A 73 -5.94 -11.96 1.19
N ILE A 74 -6.68 -12.07 0.11
CA ILE A 74 -7.60 -13.18 -0.13
C ILE A 74 -7.13 -14.02 -1.32
N ILE A 75 -7.71 -15.22 -1.46
CA ILE A 75 -7.49 -16.13 -2.59
C ILE A 75 -7.68 -15.35 -3.90
N GLY A 76 -6.72 -15.48 -4.83
CA GLY A 76 -6.64 -14.66 -6.05
C GLY A 76 -5.74 -13.42 -5.93
N GLY A 77 -5.22 -13.14 -4.73
CA GLY A 77 -4.27 -12.04 -4.48
C GLY A 77 -4.92 -10.66 -4.32
N HIS A 78 -6.25 -10.60 -4.22
CA HIS A 78 -6.96 -9.34 -4.02
C HIS A 78 -6.77 -8.81 -2.60
N LEU A 79 -6.81 -7.49 -2.47
CA LEU A 79 -6.82 -6.81 -1.18
C LEU A 79 -8.24 -6.67 -0.66
N LYS A 80 -8.41 -6.95 0.62
CA LYS A 80 -9.67 -6.79 1.33
C LYS A 80 -9.46 -6.02 2.62
N PHE A 81 -10.26 -5.00 2.86
CA PHE A 81 -10.28 -4.20 4.08
C PHE A 81 -11.62 -4.36 4.79
N THR A 82 -11.61 -4.20 6.12
CA THR A 82 -12.84 -4.12 6.91
C THR A 82 -12.71 -2.88 7.77
N SER A 83 -13.47 -1.85 7.41
CA SER A 83 -13.60 -0.64 8.20
C SER A 83 -14.39 -0.93 9.47
N TRP A 84 -13.97 -0.34 10.59
CA TRP A 84 -14.70 -0.38 11.86
C TRP A 84 -15.51 0.92 12.07
N HIS A 85 -15.22 1.97 11.28
CA HIS A 85 -15.98 3.22 11.24
C HIS A 85 -17.14 3.20 10.23
N GLU A 86 -17.12 2.33 9.22
CA GLU A 86 -18.22 2.24 8.24
C GLU A 86 -19.39 1.40 8.77
N THR A 87 -20.61 1.91 8.57
CA THR A 87 -21.86 1.19 8.82
C THR A 87 -22.64 1.07 7.51
N PRO A 88 -23.08 -0.15 7.10
CA PRO A 88 -22.95 -1.42 7.81
C PRO A 88 -21.52 -1.97 7.77
N LEU A 89 -21.11 -2.69 8.82
CA LEU A 89 -19.83 -3.41 8.79
C LEU A 89 -19.80 -4.41 7.62
N GLY A 90 -18.69 -4.41 6.88
CA GLY A 90 -18.51 -5.30 5.74
C GLY A 90 -17.12 -5.22 5.13
N PHE A 91 -16.95 -5.95 4.04
CA PHE A 91 -15.70 -5.95 3.28
C PHE A 91 -15.70 -4.84 2.23
N SER A 92 -14.67 -4.01 2.30
CA SER A 92 -14.38 -2.95 1.34
C SER A 92 -13.13 -3.37 0.54
N TYR A 93 -13.15 -3.12 -0.76
CA TYR A 93 -12.08 -3.51 -1.68
C TYR A 93 -11.58 -2.23 -2.34
N PRO A 94 -10.25 -2.05 -2.46
CA PRO A 94 -9.73 -0.90 -3.16
C PRO A 94 -10.08 -1.01 -4.65
N TYR A 95 -10.27 0.14 -5.28
CA TYR A 95 -10.40 0.27 -6.72
C TYR A 95 -9.58 1.45 -7.20
N ILE A 96 -9.23 1.41 -8.48
CA ILE A 96 -8.57 2.51 -9.20
C ILE A 96 -9.26 2.75 -10.52
N PHE A 97 -9.04 3.92 -11.11
CA PHE A 97 -9.34 4.19 -12.52
C PHE A 97 -8.05 4.00 -13.32
N ASP A 98 -7.93 2.91 -14.06
CA ASP A 98 -6.66 2.50 -14.67
C ASP A 98 -6.08 3.54 -15.65
N THR A 99 -6.95 4.27 -16.33
CA THR A 99 -6.68 5.28 -17.37
C THR A 99 -6.74 6.72 -16.85
N LYS A 100 -6.98 6.94 -15.55
CA LYS A 100 -7.08 8.28 -14.95
C LYS A 100 -6.13 8.43 -13.77
N THR A 101 -5.62 9.64 -13.57
CA THR A 101 -4.96 9.99 -12.30
C THR A 101 -6.05 10.34 -11.30
N ALA A 102 -6.28 9.47 -10.32
CA ALA A 102 -7.35 9.60 -9.34
C ALA A 102 -6.96 8.99 -7.99
N PRO A 103 -7.61 9.40 -6.88
CA PRO A 103 -7.43 8.74 -5.59
C PRO A 103 -7.72 7.24 -5.67
N VAL A 104 -7.00 6.45 -4.89
CA VAL A 104 -7.41 5.06 -4.64
C VAL A 104 -8.68 5.13 -3.81
N GLY A 105 -9.77 4.57 -4.35
CA GLY A 105 -11.05 4.52 -3.68
C GLY A 105 -11.31 3.16 -3.05
N PHE A 106 -12.25 3.09 -2.13
CA PHE A 106 -12.82 1.85 -1.62
C PHE A 106 -14.31 1.84 -1.90
N LYS A 107 -14.82 0.68 -2.28
CA LYS A 107 -16.26 0.49 -2.38
C LYS A 107 -16.91 0.55 -0.99
N ASP A 108 -18.17 0.95 -0.96
CA ASP A 108 -18.98 0.85 0.24
C ASP A 108 -19.07 -0.61 0.72
N PRO A 109 -19.10 -0.84 2.04
CA PRO A 109 -19.34 -2.15 2.60
C PRO A 109 -20.59 -2.81 2.03
N ARG A 110 -20.47 -4.10 1.73
CA ARG A 110 -21.55 -4.94 1.16
C ARG A 110 -22.09 -4.49 -0.20
N SER A 111 -21.55 -3.42 -0.78
CA SER A 111 -21.85 -3.03 -2.14
C SER A 111 -21.09 -3.92 -3.12
N SER A 112 -21.77 -4.39 -4.15
CA SER A 112 -21.13 -4.94 -5.36
C SER A 112 -20.85 -3.85 -6.39
N SER A 113 -21.34 -2.63 -6.17
CA SER A 113 -21.18 -1.51 -7.09
C SER A 113 -19.75 -0.99 -7.05
N ILE A 114 -19.17 -0.83 -8.24
CA ILE A 114 -17.90 -0.16 -8.47
C ILE A 114 -18.19 1.01 -9.41
N PRO A 115 -17.62 2.20 -9.19
CA PRO A 115 -17.80 3.33 -10.11
C PRO A 115 -17.47 2.96 -11.56
N ALA A 116 -18.23 3.52 -12.50
CA ALA A 116 -18.04 3.24 -13.92
C ALA A 116 -16.60 3.58 -14.38
N GLY A 117 -15.91 2.61 -14.97
CA GLY A 117 -14.52 2.74 -15.40
C GLY A 117 -13.47 2.54 -14.30
N ALA A 118 -13.88 2.21 -13.07
CA ALA A 118 -12.96 1.75 -12.03
C ALA A 118 -12.84 0.22 -12.05
N THR A 119 -11.71 -0.29 -11.55
CA THR A 119 -11.44 -1.72 -11.40
C THR A 119 -10.91 -2.03 -10.00
N PRO A 120 -11.48 -3.03 -9.31
CA PRO A 120 -10.92 -3.57 -8.07
C PRO A 120 -9.95 -4.74 -8.32
N TYR A 121 -9.77 -5.15 -9.57
CA TYR A 121 -9.02 -6.34 -9.94
C TYR A 121 -7.54 -6.03 -10.16
N HIS A 122 -6.70 -7.04 -9.97
CA HIS A 122 -5.24 -6.98 -10.18
C HIS A 122 -4.47 -5.96 -9.33
N ILE A 123 -5.12 -5.33 -8.35
CA ILE A 123 -4.49 -4.56 -7.28
C ILE A 123 -3.98 -5.56 -6.24
N ARG A 124 -2.68 -5.79 -6.19
CA ARG A 124 -2.06 -6.83 -5.35
C ARG A 124 -0.59 -6.54 -5.05
N PHE A 125 -0.09 -7.15 -3.99
CA PHE A 125 1.35 -7.19 -3.73
C PHE A 125 2.03 -8.15 -4.72
N ASN A 126 3.14 -7.74 -5.32
CA ASN A 126 3.99 -8.60 -6.15
C ASN A 126 4.90 -9.48 -5.27
N LYS A 127 5.80 -10.26 -5.88
CA LYS A 127 6.69 -11.19 -5.16
C LYS A 127 7.66 -10.46 -4.24
N GLU A 128 7.97 -9.21 -4.56
CA GLU A 128 8.82 -8.30 -3.80
C GLU A 128 8.05 -7.62 -2.65
N GLY A 129 6.75 -7.93 -2.49
CA GLY A 129 5.90 -7.36 -1.46
C GLY A 129 5.46 -5.93 -1.76
N ILE A 130 5.56 -5.47 -3.02
CA ILE A 130 5.22 -4.11 -3.47
C ILE A 130 3.78 -4.08 -4.00
N LEU A 131 2.99 -3.09 -3.57
CA LEU A 131 1.65 -2.88 -4.13
C LEU A 131 1.73 -2.51 -5.62
N THR A 132 1.02 -3.26 -6.46
CA THR A 132 0.98 -3.06 -7.90
C THR A 132 -0.44 -3.19 -8.45
N TYR A 133 -0.70 -2.57 -9.60
CA TYR A 133 -1.81 -2.90 -10.48
C TYR A 133 -1.25 -3.47 -11.78
N ASN A 134 -1.70 -4.66 -12.18
CA ASN A 134 -1.17 -5.38 -13.35
C ASN A 134 0.38 -5.45 -13.36
N GLY A 135 0.98 -5.65 -12.18
CA GLY A 135 2.43 -5.74 -12.01
C GLY A 135 3.18 -4.41 -12.10
N LYS A 136 2.49 -3.28 -12.30
CA LYS A 136 3.09 -1.94 -12.34
C LYS A 136 2.80 -1.20 -11.05
N ASN A 137 3.80 -0.52 -10.50
CA ASN A 137 3.62 0.42 -9.41
C ASN A 137 3.53 1.86 -9.96
N LYS A 138 2.34 2.45 -9.87
CA LYS A 138 2.09 3.87 -10.15
C LYS A 138 1.30 4.54 -9.03
N PHE A 139 1.36 3.97 -7.83
CA PHE A 139 0.72 4.60 -6.68
C PHE A 139 1.57 5.80 -6.26
N VAL A 140 0.98 6.96 -6.06
CA VAL A 140 1.69 8.21 -5.71
C VAL A 140 0.99 8.88 -4.53
N GLY A 141 1.75 9.60 -3.71
CA GLY A 141 1.18 10.44 -2.66
C GLY A 141 0.95 11.83 -3.22
N CYS A 142 -0.31 12.25 -3.37
CA CYS A 142 -0.68 13.56 -3.88
C CYS A 142 -1.25 14.44 -2.76
N ARG A 143 -0.95 15.74 -2.84
CA ARG A 143 -1.52 16.76 -1.96
C ARG A 143 -1.72 18.09 -2.70
N ASN A 144 -2.67 18.88 -2.23
CA ASN A 144 -2.82 20.28 -2.58
C ASN A 144 -2.32 21.18 -1.41
N GLU A 145 -2.48 22.49 -1.54
CA GLU A 145 -2.05 23.45 -0.51
C GLU A 145 -2.74 23.25 0.84
N GLU A 146 -4.02 22.87 0.85
CA GLU A 146 -4.78 22.63 2.08
C GLU A 146 -4.26 21.39 2.81
N MET A 147 -4.09 20.27 2.08
CA MET A 147 -3.52 19.04 2.62
C MET A 147 -2.07 19.22 3.10
N ALA A 148 -1.31 20.13 2.48
CA ALA A 148 0.04 20.45 2.92
C ALA A 148 0.07 21.07 4.32
N LYS A 149 -0.92 21.90 4.68
CA LYS A 149 -1.06 22.49 6.03
C LYS A 149 -1.31 21.42 7.10
N LEU A 150 -1.93 20.31 6.72
CA LEU A 150 -2.22 19.16 7.58
C LEU A 150 -1.13 18.08 7.49
N HIS A 151 -0.01 18.34 6.80
CA HIS A 151 1.06 17.37 6.56
C HIS A 151 0.53 16.01 6.09
N THR A 152 -0.42 16.05 5.16
CA THR A 152 -1.17 14.87 4.70
C THR A 152 -0.99 14.68 3.21
N PHE A 153 -0.95 13.42 2.79
CA PHE A 153 -1.04 13.03 1.39
C PHE A 153 -2.16 11.99 1.23
N GLN A 154 -2.90 12.13 0.15
CA GLN A 154 -3.81 11.09 -0.32
C GLN A 154 -3.05 10.18 -1.28
N ILE A 155 -3.31 8.88 -1.24
CA ILE A 155 -2.69 7.94 -2.18
C ILE A 155 -3.56 7.82 -3.42
N TRP A 156 -2.95 8.04 -4.57
CA TRP A 156 -3.58 8.07 -5.87
C TRP A 156 -2.96 6.98 -6.76
N TRP A 157 -3.71 6.51 -7.75
CA TRP A 157 -3.16 5.80 -8.89
C TRP A 157 -2.89 6.79 -10.01
N GLN A 158 -1.65 6.86 -10.50
CA GLN A 158 -1.27 7.71 -11.63
C GLN A 158 -1.51 6.99 -12.97
N GLY A 159 -2.77 6.79 -13.31
CA GLY A 159 -3.18 6.17 -14.59
C GLY A 159 -2.94 7.07 -15.80
N ALA A 160 -3.06 8.39 -15.60
CA ALA A 160 -2.81 9.42 -16.61
C ALA A 160 -1.56 10.26 -16.25
N GLY A 161 -1.40 11.42 -16.90
CA GLY A 161 -0.32 12.36 -16.61
C GLY A 161 -0.46 13.07 -15.26
N PRO A 162 0.42 14.05 -14.99
CA PRO A 162 0.34 14.94 -13.83
C PRO A 162 -1.01 15.69 -13.77
N LEU A 163 -1.43 16.03 -12.55
CA LEU A 163 -2.62 16.85 -12.32
C LEU A 163 -2.22 18.27 -11.98
N GLU A 164 -2.85 19.23 -12.65
CA GLU A 164 -2.63 20.64 -12.38
C GLU A 164 -3.09 21.00 -10.96
N GLY A 165 -2.28 21.79 -10.24
CA GLY A 165 -2.57 22.18 -8.85
C GLY A 165 -2.29 21.11 -7.79
N TRP A 166 -1.81 19.93 -8.18
CA TRP A 166 -1.44 18.86 -7.25
C TRP A 166 0.07 18.62 -7.24
N ASN A 167 0.62 18.50 -6.04
CA ASN A 167 1.99 18.04 -5.84
C ASN A 167 1.97 16.56 -5.49
N CYS A 168 2.41 15.72 -6.42
CA CYS A 168 2.48 14.28 -6.26
C CYS A 168 3.93 13.80 -6.15
N SER A 169 4.18 12.87 -5.24
CA SER A 169 5.48 12.22 -5.08
C SER A 169 5.87 11.36 -6.27
N THR A 170 7.10 10.86 -6.27
CA THR A 170 7.47 9.65 -7.02
C THR A 170 6.61 8.46 -6.59
N PRO A 171 6.55 7.39 -7.41
CA PRO A 171 5.81 6.19 -7.05
C PRO A 171 6.19 5.66 -5.66
N LEU A 172 5.16 5.46 -4.84
CA LEU A 172 5.23 4.98 -3.49
C LEU A 172 5.46 3.48 -3.49
N ILE A 173 6.52 3.03 -2.82
CA ILE A 173 6.73 1.61 -2.57
C ILE A 173 6.09 1.29 -1.24
N PHE A 174 5.14 0.37 -1.27
CA PHE A 174 4.52 -0.13 -0.07
C PHE A 174 4.87 -1.58 0.17
N TYR A 175 5.43 -1.88 1.34
CA TYR A 175 5.81 -3.23 1.69
C TYR A 175 4.71 -3.95 2.44
N ALA A 176 4.52 -5.22 2.07
CA ALA A 176 3.80 -6.17 2.89
C ALA A 176 4.54 -6.41 4.22
N GLY A 177 3.89 -6.13 5.35
CA GLY A 177 4.42 -6.39 6.69
C GLY A 177 3.48 -7.22 7.57
N SER A 178 4.03 -7.77 8.65
CA SER A 178 3.25 -8.31 9.79
C SER A 178 3.04 -7.20 10.82
N PRO A 179 1.90 -7.18 11.55
CA PRO A 179 1.65 -6.13 12.53
C PRO A 179 2.63 -6.24 13.70
N SER A 180 3.07 -5.10 14.22
CA SER A 180 3.59 -4.94 15.58
C SER A 180 2.51 -4.38 16.50
N ALA A 181 2.66 -4.59 17.81
CA ALA A 181 1.69 -4.10 18.80
C ALA A 181 1.50 -2.57 18.78
N SER A 182 2.50 -1.82 18.29
CA SER A 182 2.43 -0.36 18.09
C SER A 182 1.48 0.08 16.97
N ASP A 183 0.99 -0.84 16.15
CA ASP A 183 0.24 -0.49 14.92
C ASP A 183 -1.25 -0.30 15.18
N TYR A 184 -1.66 -0.58 16.42
CA TYR A 184 -3.03 -0.48 16.91
C TYR A 184 -3.27 0.80 17.73
N TYR A 185 -2.25 1.63 17.94
CA TYR A 185 -2.28 2.78 18.86
C TYR A 185 -1.71 4.05 18.22
#